data_AF-A0A1X2GMQ9-F1
#
_entry.id   AF-A0A1X2GMQ9-F1
#
_cell.length_a   1.000
_cell.length_b   1.000
_cell.length_c   1.000
_cell.angle_alpha   90.00
_cell.angle_beta   90.00
_cell.angle_gamma   90.00
#
_symmetry.space_group_name_H-M   'P 1'
#
loop_
_entity.id
_entity.type
_entity.pdbx_description
1 polymer ?
#
loop_
_entity_poly.entity_id
_entity_poly.type
_entity_poly.pdbx_seq_one_letter_code
_entity_poly.pdbx_strand_id
1 'polypeptide(L)'
;MRSPLLFLFFFFILLHLHVSCVLVRFSMISNLREVHKKASSRLNPDAVDVPEAVRVLQAMEVGHPTHKIEAHIQCKIEKSTPLIRGSVVLPKNIKQEATILVFATGKLADEARAAGAKFVGGEELVEQVQKGELQFDKCISTPQMFPAVTKIARILGPKGLMPTVKKGTVTEEIADTVKSAKGSFDFKGDKFGVLHTSIGKIDFDAVDIENNLKVILEELRAFGKANNLKSIIQNVHLSSTRGPGVAIANGQRAFSTTPAAASSHGLLRLREYYDSTVAEDLMILGYDHSRVSPSLSKYPDLEVQINQALMETDESLKAKDQPKPEIPYEHRSRKGGKPLKPIAPLKSANAVPRLNKITLHAMIKEAIGSKSNLLSAFMAFQSITGIRPEVVYARTGVANWKLREGMPVGVKVTLQGEEMYQFMDKLVEVVMPRLKEWHGLPMTAGDGNGNIAIGFPHTALALFPEIESSFDVFPKMTGFDIIFNTTAYNNTDGRLLLSAFSVPFKTK
;
A
#
# COMPACT_ATOMS: atom_id res chain seq x y z
N MET A 1 14.14 -52.34 52.96
CA MET A 1 14.70 -52.31 51.59
C MET A 1 13.56 -52.01 50.61
N ARG A 2 13.30 -50.75 50.28
CA ARG A 2 12.31 -50.39 49.23
C ARG A 2 13.03 -50.33 47.88
N SER A 3 12.43 -50.95 46.89
CA SER A 3 13.07 -51.48 45.69
C SER A 3 13.56 -50.40 44.69
N PRO A 4 14.72 -50.62 44.04
CA PRO A 4 15.30 -49.68 43.06
C PRO A 4 14.50 -49.58 41.75
N LEU A 5 13.55 -50.48 41.48
CA LEU A 5 12.73 -50.46 40.27
C LEU A 5 11.75 -49.28 40.19
N LEU A 6 11.21 -48.82 41.33
CA LEU A 6 10.22 -47.74 41.33
C LEU A 6 10.86 -46.39 40.97
N PHE A 7 12.14 -46.21 41.34
CA PHE A 7 12.91 -45.00 41.04
C PHE A 7 13.29 -44.94 39.56
N LEU A 8 13.64 -46.09 38.96
CA LEU A 8 13.93 -46.18 37.52
C LEU A 8 12.68 -45.87 36.68
N PHE A 9 11.51 -46.35 37.12
CA PHE A 9 10.24 -46.13 36.43
C PHE A 9 9.83 -44.65 36.47
N PHE A 10 9.99 -43.98 37.61
CA PHE A 10 9.74 -42.54 37.73
C PHE A 10 10.72 -41.71 36.89
N PHE A 11 12.00 -42.12 36.83
CA PHE A 11 13.01 -41.42 36.04
C PHE A 11 12.73 -41.56 34.53
N PHE A 12 12.27 -42.73 34.07
CA PHE A 12 11.86 -42.94 32.68
C PHE A 12 10.63 -42.10 32.30
N ILE A 13 9.62 -42.01 33.18
CA ILE A 13 8.43 -41.18 32.93
C ILE A 13 8.79 -39.70 32.88
N LEU A 14 9.67 -39.22 33.77
CA LEU A 14 10.13 -37.83 33.75
C LEU A 14 10.94 -37.52 32.48
N LEU A 15 11.81 -38.43 32.04
CA LEU A 15 12.59 -38.28 30.82
C LEU A 15 11.68 -38.26 29.58
N HIS A 16 10.63 -39.08 29.55
CA HIS A 16 9.68 -39.11 28.44
C HIS A 16 8.79 -37.85 28.38
N LEU A 17 8.39 -37.31 29.54
CA LEU A 17 7.72 -36.01 29.60
C LEU A 17 8.65 -34.88 29.14
N HIS A 18 9.94 -34.93 29.50
CA HIS A 18 10.89 -33.90 29.11
C HIS A 18 11.16 -33.92 27.60
N VAL A 19 11.34 -35.11 27.00
CA VAL A 19 11.55 -35.27 25.55
C VAL A 19 10.31 -34.87 24.76
N SER A 20 9.10 -35.23 25.23
CA SER A 20 7.85 -34.81 24.60
C SER A 20 7.64 -33.29 24.67
N CYS A 21 7.98 -32.66 25.80
CA CYS A 21 7.87 -31.22 25.98
C CYS A 21 8.87 -30.45 25.10
N VAL A 22 10.10 -30.98 24.92
CA VAL A 22 11.10 -30.41 24.00
C VAL A 22 10.65 -30.52 22.54
N LEU A 23 10.05 -31.65 22.13
CA LEU A 23 9.53 -31.84 20.77
C LEU A 23 8.35 -30.91 20.46
N VAL A 24 7.42 -30.71 21.41
CA VAL A 24 6.31 -29.75 21.27
C VAL A 24 6.84 -28.32 21.18
N ARG A 25 7.88 -27.99 21.96
CA ARG A 25 8.55 -26.68 21.89
C ARG A 25 9.25 -26.46 20.55
N PHE A 26 9.90 -27.49 20.00
CA PHE A 26 10.56 -27.41 18.69
C PHE A 26 9.55 -27.27 17.54
N SER A 27 8.43 -28.02 17.60
CA SER A 27 7.33 -27.92 16.63
C SER A 27 6.62 -26.55 16.69
N MET A 28 6.44 -25.98 17.89
CA MET A 28 5.94 -24.61 18.03
C MET A 28 6.92 -23.56 17.49
N ILE A 29 8.23 -23.73 17.71
CA ILE A 29 9.25 -22.79 17.23
C ILE A 29 9.38 -22.84 15.70
N SER A 30 9.23 -24.01 15.07
CA SER A 30 9.18 -24.12 13.60
C SER A 30 7.93 -23.48 13.02
N ASN A 31 6.76 -23.68 13.64
CA ASN A 31 5.52 -23.00 13.26
C ASN A 31 5.60 -21.49 13.45
N LEU A 32 6.23 -21.00 14.52
CA LEU A 32 6.48 -19.57 14.75
C LEU A 32 7.43 -18.97 13.70
N ARG A 33 8.42 -19.74 13.22
CA ARG A 33 9.27 -19.30 12.09
C ARG A 33 8.52 -19.25 10.78
N GLU A 34 7.61 -20.19 10.50
CA GLU A 34 6.74 -20.12 9.31
C GLU A 34 5.72 -18.99 9.39
N VAL A 35 5.14 -18.73 10.57
CA VAL A 35 4.23 -17.61 10.81
C VAL A 35 4.96 -16.28 10.69
N HIS A 36 6.21 -16.16 11.19
CA HIS A 36 7.06 -14.99 10.96
C HIS A 36 7.48 -14.81 9.50
N LYS A 37 7.70 -15.91 8.74
CA LYS A 37 7.95 -15.86 7.28
C LYS A 37 6.71 -15.46 6.47
N LYS A 38 5.50 -15.80 6.95
CA LYS A 38 4.23 -15.35 6.36
C LYS A 38 3.90 -13.90 6.73
N ALA A 39 4.30 -13.44 7.92
CA ALA A 39 4.13 -12.04 8.35
C ALA A 39 5.08 -11.05 7.65
N SER A 40 6.12 -11.53 6.95
CA SER A 40 7.07 -10.68 6.21
C SER A 40 6.64 -10.34 4.78
N SER A 41 5.56 -10.92 4.23
CA SER A 41 4.92 -10.38 3.02
C SER A 41 3.94 -9.28 3.44
N ARG A 42 4.47 -8.19 3.99
CA ARG A 42 3.66 -7.03 4.35
C ARG A 42 3.13 -6.41 3.06
N LEU A 43 1.81 -6.35 2.93
CA LEU A 43 1.13 -5.48 1.98
C LEU A 43 1.68 -4.05 2.17
N ASN A 44 2.06 -3.39 1.07
CA ASN A 44 2.48 -1.99 1.14
C ASN A 44 1.30 -1.17 1.70
N PRO A 45 1.52 -0.32 2.73
CA PRO A 45 0.46 0.53 3.28
C PRO A 45 -0.08 1.54 2.26
N ASP A 46 0.71 1.83 1.21
CA ASP A 46 0.36 2.73 0.10
C ASP A 46 -0.22 1.98 -1.11
N ALA A 47 -0.70 0.75 -0.93
CA ALA A 47 -1.22 -0.05 -2.04
C ALA A 47 -2.65 0.38 -2.41
N VAL A 48 -2.83 0.78 -3.66
CA VAL A 48 -4.06 1.33 -4.23
C VAL A 48 -4.74 0.30 -5.15
N ASP A 49 -6.04 0.43 -5.40
CA ASP A 49 -6.72 -0.41 -6.39
C ASP A 49 -6.34 -0.02 -7.83
N VAL A 50 -6.49 -0.94 -8.78
CA VAL A 50 -6.08 -0.72 -10.18
C VAL A 50 -6.79 0.49 -10.81
N PRO A 51 -8.12 0.67 -10.68
CA PRO A 51 -8.81 1.81 -11.28
C PRO A 51 -8.39 3.14 -10.67
N GLU A 52 -8.14 3.17 -9.36
CA GLU A 52 -7.70 4.37 -8.66
C GLU A 52 -6.24 4.72 -9.02
N ALA A 53 -5.37 3.72 -9.13
CA ALA A 53 -3.99 3.90 -9.61
C ALA A 53 -3.96 4.45 -11.05
N VAL A 54 -4.82 3.97 -11.95
CA VAL A 54 -4.92 4.50 -13.32
C VAL A 54 -5.37 5.96 -13.32
N ARG A 55 -6.36 6.33 -12.50
CA ARG A 55 -6.81 7.72 -12.36
C ARG A 55 -5.70 8.64 -11.86
N VAL A 56 -4.91 8.19 -10.88
CA VAL A 56 -3.75 8.93 -10.38
C VAL A 56 -2.72 9.14 -11.48
N LEU A 57 -2.39 8.08 -12.24
CA LEU A 57 -1.44 8.16 -13.34
C LEU A 57 -1.94 9.08 -14.48
N GLN A 58 -3.23 9.02 -14.82
CA GLN A 58 -3.85 9.92 -15.79
C GLN A 58 -3.81 11.39 -15.33
N ALA A 59 -4.08 11.64 -14.05
CA ALA A 59 -4.04 12.98 -13.47
C ALA A 59 -2.61 13.56 -13.41
N MET A 60 -1.58 12.72 -13.32
CA MET A 60 -0.18 13.15 -13.30
C MET A 60 0.35 13.52 -14.68
N GLU A 61 -0.14 12.89 -15.75
CA GLU A 61 0.37 13.07 -17.11
C GLU A 61 -0.62 13.82 -18.03
N VAL A 62 -1.35 14.77 -17.45
CA VAL A 62 -2.22 15.69 -18.18
C VAL A 62 -1.43 16.40 -19.29
N GLY A 63 -1.94 16.33 -20.52
CA GLY A 63 -1.33 16.96 -21.70
C GLY A 63 -0.49 16.02 -22.58
N HIS A 64 -0.34 14.74 -22.23
CA HIS A 64 0.44 13.77 -23.00
C HIS A 64 -0.32 12.45 -23.29
N PRO A 65 -1.28 12.45 -24.23
CA PRO A 65 -2.13 11.28 -24.51
C PRO A 65 -1.37 10.06 -25.09
N THR A 66 -0.18 10.29 -25.66
CA THR A 66 0.62 9.25 -26.31
C THR A 66 1.45 8.40 -25.35
N HIS A 67 1.55 8.80 -24.08
CA HIS A 67 2.32 8.06 -23.08
C HIS A 67 1.67 6.72 -22.73
N LYS A 68 2.52 5.80 -22.28
CA LYS A 68 2.15 4.41 -21.98
C LYS A 68 2.15 4.18 -20.48
N ILE A 69 1.20 3.37 -20.05
CA ILE A 69 1.15 2.81 -18.70
C ILE A 69 1.86 1.47 -18.71
N GLU A 70 2.86 1.34 -17.86
CA GLU A 70 3.69 0.15 -17.69
C GLU A 70 3.40 -0.52 -16.35
N ALA A 71 3.39 -1.85 -16.35
CA ALA A 71 3.42 -2.63 -15.12
C ALA A 71 4.81 -3.19 -14.89
N HIS A 72 5.25 -3.04 -13.65
CA HIS A 72 6.43 -3.66 -13.09
C HIS A 72 5.98 -4.73 -12.10
N ILE A 73 6.12 -5.99 -12.50
CA ILE A 73 5.69 -7.14 -11.71
C ILE A 73 6.93 -7.84 -11.16
N GLN A 74 7.15 -7.73 -9.85
CA GLN A 74 8.19 -8.48 -9.16
C GLN A 74 7.73 -9.92 -8.98
N CYS A 75 8.42 -10.84 -9.64
CA CYS A 75 8.22 -12.26 -9.49
C CYS A 75 9.30 -12.87 -8.59
N LYS A 76 8.92 -13.90 -7.84
CA LYS A 76 9.84 -14.73 -7.07
C LYS A 76 10.53 -15.71 -8.03
N ILE A 77 11.82 -15.55 -8.22
CA ILE A 77 12.66 -16.46 -8.99
C ILE A 77 13.55 -17.27 -8.05
N GLU A 78 13.62 -18.58 -8.27
CA GLU A 78 14.58 -19.47 -7.62
C GLU A 78 15.68 -19.86 -8.63
N LYS A 79 16.85 -20.32 -8.15
CA LYS A 79 18.03 -20.56 -9.01
C LYS A 79 17.78 -21.60 -10.13
N SER A 80 16.78 -22.45 -9.98
CA SER A 80 16.39 -23.48 -10.95
C SER A 80 15.26 -23.04 -11.90
N THR A 81 14.65 -21.88 -11.69
CA THR A 81 13.51 -21.42 -12.49
C THR A 81 13.98 -20.91 -13.86
N PRO A 82 13.38 -21.36 -14.98
CA PRO A 82 13.67 -20.80 -16.29
C PRO A 82 13.27 -19.32 -16.37
N LEU A 83 13.93 -18.57 -17.26
CA LEU A 83 13.61 -17.15 -17.47
C LEU A 83 12.15 -17.01 -17.95
N ILE A 84 11.38 -16.15 -17.28
CA ILE A 84 9.98 -15.89 -17.61
C ILE A 84 9.89 -15.34 -19.04
N ARG A 85 9.21 -16.08 -19.92
CA ARG A 85 8.88 -15.69 -21.28
C ARG A 85 7.48 -16.19 -21.60
N GLY A 86 6.64 -15.32 -22.13
CA GLY A 86 5.27 -15.67 -22.48
C GLY A 86 4.77 -14.82 -23.65
N SER A 87 3.69 -15.29 -24.27
CA SER A 87 2.96 -14.58 -25.31
C SER A 87 1.48 -14.66 -24.98
N VAL A 88 0.80 -13.52 -24.97
CA VAL A 88 -0.60 -13.39 -24.56
C VAL A 88 -1.33 -12.48 -25.52
N VAL A 89 -2.59 -12.77 -25.82
CA VAL A 89 -3.44 -11.85 -26.57
C VAL A 89 -4.12 -10.89 -25.60
N LEU A 90 -3.90 -9.59 -25.77
CA LEU A 90 -4.54 -8.56 -24.94
C LEU A 90 -5.96 -8.26 -25.44
N PRO A 91 -6.97 -8.18 -24.55
CA PRO A 91 -8.33 -7.77 -24.91
C PRO A 91 -8.38 -6.42 -25.65
N LYS A 92 -7.58 -5.44 -25.20
CA LYS A 92 -7.43 -4.15 -25.87
C LYS A 92 -5.99 -3.95 -26.34
N ASN A 93 -5.84 -3.79 -27.66
CA ASN A 93 -4.53 -3.67 -28.29
C ASN A 93 -3.87 -2.32 -28.02
N ILE A 94 -2.58 -2.37 -27.65
CA ILE A 94 -1.75 -1.19 -27.36
C ILE A 94 -1.02 -0.71 -28.63
N LYS A 95 -0.61 -1.66 -29.46
CA LYS A 95 0.18 -1.44 -30.69
C LYS A 95 -0.73 -1.42 -31.91
N GLN A 96 -0.23 -0.81 -32.98
CA GLN A 96 -0.78 -1.01 -34.33
C GLN A 96 -0.71 -2.49 -34.69
N GLU A 97 -1.65 -2.96 -35.50
CA GLU A 97 -1.71 -4.36 -35.93
C GLU A 97 -0.37 -4.79 -36.51
N ALA A 98 0.17 -5.91 -36.01
CA ALA A 98 1.45 -6.41 -36.46
C ALA A 98 1.40 -6.76 -37.94
N THR A 99 2.42 -6.34 -38.68
CA THR A 99 2.53 -6.65 -40.10
C THR A 99 3.05 -8.08 -40.25
N ILE A 100 2.18 -9.02 -40.64
CA ILE A 100 2.52 -10.45 -40.73
C ILE A 100 2.94 -10.82 -42.15
N LEU A 101 4.08 -11.52 -42.24
CA LEU A 101 4.55 -12.19 -43.45
C LEU A 101 4.38 -13.70 -43.28
N VAL A 102 3.78 -14.36 -44.27
CA VAL A 102 3.53 -15.81 -44.27
C VAL A 102 4.22 -16.47 -45.45
N PHE A 103 5.05 -17.46 -45.15
CA PHE A 103 5.64 -18.35 -46.15
C PHE A 103 4.77 -19.61 -46.31
N ALA A 104 3.99 -19.64 -47.39
CA ALA A 104 3.11 -20.75 -47.72
C ALA A 104 2.93 -20.88 -49.24
N THR A 105 2.60 -22.09 -49.68
CA THR A 105 2.37 -22.43 -51.09
C THR A 105 0.96 -23.01 -51.27
N GLY A 106 0.36 -22.78 -52.43
CA GLY A 106 -0.95 -23.34 -52.79
C GLY A 106 -2.11 -22.84 -51.92
N LYS A 107 -3.05 -23.74 -51.58
CA LYS A 107 -4.31 -23.42 -50.88
C LYS A 107 -4.10 -22.71 -49.52
N LEU A 108 -3.02 -23.04 -48.84
CA LEU A 108 -2.63 -22.44 -47.56
C LEU A 108 -2.26 -20.95 -47.70
N ALA A 109 -1.78 -20.52 -48.87
CA ALA A 109 -1.49 -19.11 -49.13
C ALA A 109 -2.77 -18.28 -49.26
N ASP A 110 -3.83 -18.85 -49.84
CA ASP A 110 -5.11 -18.18 -49.98
C ASP A 110 -5.83 -18.05 -48.64
N GLU A 111 -5.73 -19.09 -47.78
CA GLU A 111 -6.21 -19.04 -46.39
C GLU A 111 -5.47 -17.98 -45.55
N ALA A 112 -4.16 -17.84 -45.73
CA ALA A 112 -3.36 -16.82 -45.07
C ALA A 112 -3.78 -15.40 -45.47
N ARG A 113 -4.07 -15.21 -46.78
CA ARG A 113 -4.54 -13.92 -47.32
C ARG A 113 -5.94 -13.60 -46.80
N ALA A 114 -6.83 -14.60 -46.73
CA ALA A 114 -8.16 -14.46 -46.14
C ALA A 114 -8.13 -14.15 -44.63
N ALA A 115 -7.17 -14.69 -43.88
CA ALA A 115 -6.93 -14.35 -42.47
C ALA A 115 -6.32 -12.94 -42.28
N GLY A 116 -5.96 -12.27 -43.38
CA GLY A 116 -5.48 -10.89 -43.42
C GLY A 116 -3.99 -10.74 -43.13
N ALA A 117 -3.16 -11.68 -43.60
CA ALA A 117 -1.72 -11.46 -43.71
C ALA A 117 -1.42 -10.44 -44.83
N LYS A 118 -0.49 -9.50 -44.59
CA LYS A 118 -0.17 -8.43 -45.55
C LYS A 118 0.67 -8.94 -46.71
N PHE A 119 1.63 -9.83 -46.42
CA PHE A 119 2.52 -10.43 -47.41
C PHE A 119 2.43 -11.95 -47.31
N VAL A 120 2.07 -12.59 -48.41
CA VAL A 120 1.97 -14.05 -48.52
C VAL A 120 2.68 -14.49 -49.79
N GLY A 121 3.59 -15.45 -49.70
CA GLY A 121 4.33 -15.92 -50.87
C GLY A 121 5.26 -17.08 -50.60
N GLY A 122 5.82 -17.62 -51.69
CA GLY A 122 6.76 -18.74 -51.69
C GLY A 122 8.22 -18.28 -51.68
N GLU A 123 9.05 -18.91 -52.52
CA GLU A 123 10.49 -18.63 -52.61
C GLU A 123 10.81 -17.21 -53.11
N GLU A 124 9.91 -16.56 -53.85
CA GLU A 124 10.08 -15.19 -54.35
C GLU A 124 10.22 -14.17 -53.21
N LEU A 125 9.46 -14.34 -52.11
CA LEU A 125 9.58 -13.48 -50.93
C LEU A 125 10.90 -13.72 -50.18
N VAL A 126 11.51 -14.90 -50.32
CA VAL A 126 12.78 -15.23 -49.66
C VAL A 126 13.88 -14.33 -50.20
N GLU A 127 13.92 -14.12 -51.51
CA GLU A 127 14.90 -13.24 -52.15
C GLU A 127 14.67 -11.75 -51.81
N GLN A 128 13.42 -11.30 -51.72
CA GLN A 128 13.09 -9.92 -51.34
C GLN A 128 13.46 -9.62 -49.88
N VAL A 129 13.26 -10.59 -48.97
CA VAL A 129 13.70 -10.47 -47.57
C VAL A 129 15.23 -10.46 -47.49
N GLN A 130 15.93 -11.21 -48.35
CA GLN A 130 17.40 -11.18 -48.42
C GLN A 130 17.95 -9.84 -48.89
N LYS A 131 17.25 -9.15 -49.82
CA LYS A 131 17.56 -7.79 -50.27
C LYS A 131 17.19 -6.70 -49.24
N GLY A 132 16.31 -7.02 -48.29
CA GLY A 132 15.99 -6.16 -47.15
C GLY A 132 14.90 -5.12 -47.41
N GLU A 133 14.11 -5.27 -48.48
CA GLU A 133 13.07 -4.31 -48.88
C GLU A 133 11.79 -4.40 -48.04
N LEU A 134 11.54 -5.52 -47.37
CA LEU A 134 10.29 -5.78 -46.66
C LEU A 134 10.38 -5.44 -45.17
N GLN A 135 9.44 -4.61 -44.70
CA GLN A 135 9.23 -4.32 -43.28
C GLN A 135 8.05 -5.16 -42.76
N PHE A 136 8.33 -6.07 -41.83
CA PHE A 136 7.34 -6.92 -41.17
C PHE A 136 7.74 -7.23 -39.73
N ASP A 137 6.75 -7.52 -38.89
CA ASP A 137 6.89 -7.66 -37.45
C ASP A 137 6.82 -9.11 -36.97
N LYS A 138 6.16 -9.99 -37.73
CA LYS A 138 6.06 -11.42 -37.43
C LYS A 138 6.13 -12.25 -38.72
N CYS A 139 6.78 -13.40 -38.63
CA CYS A 139 6.93 -14.36 -39.71
C CYS A 139 6.34 -15.71 -39.30
N ILE A 140 5.49 -16.28 -40.16
CA ILE A 140 4.88 -17.59 -40.00
C ILE A 140 5.27 -18.43 -41.23
N SER A 141 5.57 -19.70 -41.03
CA SER A 141 5.97 -20.59 -42.13
C SER A 141 5.26 -21.94 -42.01
N THR A 142 4.91 -22.54 -43.15
CA THR A 142 4.56 -23.96 -43.18
C THR A 142 5.81 -24.82 -43.01
N PRO A 143 5.68 -26.07 -42.54
CA PRO A 143 6.81 -27.02 -42.48
C PRO A 143 7.48 -27.24 -43.84
N GLN A 144 6.71 -27.18 -44.93
CA GLN A 144 7.21 -27.36 -46.30
C GLN A 144 8.12 -26.22 -46.75
N MET A 145 7.79 -24.97 -46.39
CA MET A 145 8.57 -23.78 -46.76
C MET A 145 9.69 -23.46 -45.77
N PHE A 146 9.71 -24.13 -44.62
CA PHE A 146 10.69 -23.88 -43.57
C PHE A 146 12.16 -24.05 -44.03
N PRO A 147 12.55 -25.07 -44.83
CA PRO A 147 13.92 -25.21 -45.33
C PRO A 147 14.38 -24.01 -46.17
N ALA A 148 13.50 -23.40 -46.97
CA ALA A 148 13.83 -22.20 -47.73
C ALA A 148 14.08 -20.99 -46.82
N VAL A 149 13.29 -20.85 -45.74
CA VAL A 149 13.44 -19.78 -44.74
C VAL A 149 14.74 -19.91 -43.92
N THR A 150 15.28 -21.12 -43.75
CA THR A 150 16.57 -21.31 -43.04
C THR A 150 17.75 -20.60 -43.72
N LYS A 151 17.69 -20.38 -45.05
CA LYS A 151 18.72 -19.61 -45.78
C LYS A 151 18.80 -18.16 -45.31
N ILE A 152 17.68 -17.60 -44.84
CA ILE A 152 17.56 -16.22 -44.33
C ILE A 152 17.71 -16.15 -42.80
N ALA A 153 18.00 -17.27 -42.13
CA ALA A 153 18.15 -17.31 -40.68
C ALA A 153 19.20 -16.32 -40.15
N ARG A 154 20.24 -16.01 -40.95
CA ARG A 154 21.28 -15.04 -40.59
C ARG A 154 20.72 -13.61 -40.42
N ILE A 155 19.63 -13.27 -41.11
CA ILE A 155 18.96 -11.95 -41.04
C ILE A 155 17.81 -11.99 -40.03
N LEU A 156 16.99 -13.04 -40.05
CA LEU A 156 15.81 -13.16 -39.19
C LEU A 156 16.14 -13.53 -37.75
N GLY A 157 17.24 -14.24 -37.53
CA GLY A 157 17.73 -14.66 -36.22
C GLY A 157 17.98 -13.51 -35.25
N PRO A 158 18.87 -12.54 -35.55
CA PRO A 158 19.16 -11.41 -34.66
C PRO A 158 17.94 -10.52 -34.42
N LYS A 159 17.01 -10.44 -35.39
CA LYS A 159 15.75 -9.69 -35.25
C LYS A 159 14.69 -10.44 -34.43
N GLY A 160 14.90 -11.72 -34.09
CA GLY A 160 13.94 -12.53 -33.34
C GLY A 160 12.69 -12.94 -34.13
N LEU A 161 12.70 -12.73 -35.46
CA LEU A 161 11.60 -12.98 -36.39
C LEU A 161 11.61 -14.40 -36.95
N MET A 162 12.61 -15.21 -36.62
CA MET A 162 12.72 -16.57 -37.15
C MET A 162 11.57 -17.45 -36.62
N PRO A 163 10.80 -18.11 -37.51
CA PRO A 163 9.76 -19.03 -37.08
C PRO A 163 10.40 -20.24 -36.39
N THR A 164 9.80 -20.68 -35.28
CA THR A 164 10.24 -21.86 -34.52
C THR A 164 9.05 -22.72 -34.13
N VAL A 165 9.28 -24.04 -34.06
CA VAL A 165 8.26 -25.01 -33.62
C VAL A 165 7.85 -24.76 -32.16
N LYS A 166 8.80 -24.37 -31.30
CA LYS A 166 8.54 -24.04 -29.88
C LYS A 166 7.60 -22.84 -29.69
N LYS A 167 7.63 -21.88 -30.61
CA LYS A 167 6.73 -20.71 -30.58
C LYS A 167 5.39 -20.99 -31.28
N GLY A 168 5.17 -22.19 -31.83
CA GLY A 168 3.96 -22.50 -32.59
C GLY A 168 3.81 -21.73 -33.91
N THR A 169 4.87 -21.06 -34.38
CA THR A 169 4.89 -20.27 -35.63
C THR A 169 5.20 -21.10 -36.88
N VAL A 170 5.47 -22.40 -36.70
CA VAL A 170 5.62 -23.37 -37.78
C VAL A 170 4.48 -24.37 -37.66
N THR A 171 3.41 -24.12 -38.39
CA THR A 171 2.15 -24.87 -38.30
C THR A 171 1.53 -25.05 -39.68
N GLU A 172 0.68 -26.08 -39.80
CA GLU A 172 -0.14 -26.31 -40.99
C GLU A 172 -1.46 -25.51 -40.92
N GLU A 173 -1.91 -25.18 -39.70
CA GLU A 173 -3.10 -24.36 -39.43
C GLU A 173 -2.76 -22.86 -39.45
N ILE A 174 -2.76 -22.26 -40.64
CA ILE A 174 -2.29 -20.87 -40.83
C ILE A 174 -3.33 -19.85 -40.38
N ALA A 175 -4.62 -20.08 -40.64
CA ALA A 175 -5.66 -19.08 -40.40
C ALA A 175 -5.74 -18.64 -38.92
N ASP A 176 -5.69 -19.61 -38.00
CA ASP A 176 -5.80 -19.34 -36.56
C ASP A 176 -4.48 -18.83 -35.98
N THR A 177 -3.36 -19.31 -36.51
CA THR A 177 -2.02 -18.82 -36.14
C THR A 177 -1.86 -17.35 -36.55
N VAL A 178 -2.34 -16.95 -37.73
CA VAL A 178 -2.30 -15.55 -38.20
C VAL A 178 -3.18 -14.64 -37.33
N LYS A 179 -4.40 -15.07 -36.99
CA LYS A 179 -5.29 -14.30 -36.10
C LYS A 179 -4.68 -14.09 -34.72
N SER A 180 -4.12 -15.15 -34.14
CA SER A 180 -3.46 -15.09 -32.83
C SER A 180 -2.18 -14.23 -32.89
N ALA A 181 -1.43 -14.32 -33.98
CA ALA A 181 -0.22 -13.53 -34.19
C ALA A 181 -0.49 -12.02 -34.25
N LYS A 182 -1.62 -11.58 -34.82
CA LYS A 182 -1.99 -10.15 -34.89
C LYS A 182 -2.14 -9.50 -33.51
N GLY A 183 -2.74 -10.22 -32.56
CA GLY A 183 -2.97 -9.74 -31.19
C GLY A 183 -1.93 -10.19 -30.16
N SER A 184 -0.99 -11.05 -30.55
CA SER A 184 0.00 -11.62 -29.62
C SER A 184 0.99 -10.57 -29.10
N PHE A 185 0.96 -10.40 -27.79
CA PHE A 185 1.81 -9.54 -27.01
C PHE A 185 2.86 -10.39 -26.28
N ASP A 186 4.12 -10.20 -26.64
CA ASP A 186 5.25 -10.95 -26.07
C ASP A 186 5.83 -10.21 -24.86
N PHE A 187 5.99 -10.91 -23.75
CA PHE A 187 6.60 -10.36 -22.54
C PHE A 187 7.78 -11.22 -22.07
N LYS A 188 8.81 -10.56 -21.52
CA LYS A 188 10.06 -11.20 -21.09
C LYS A 188 10.48 -10.62 -19.75
N GLY A 189 10.66 -11.50 -18.77
CA GLY A 189 11.20 -11.14 -17.46
C GLY A 189 12.70 -10.87 -17.53
N ASP A 190 13.18 -10.01 -16.64
CA ASP A 190 14.59 -9.78 -16.42
C ASP A 190 15.23 -10.90 -15.57
N LYS A 191 16.57 -10.93 -15.52
CA LYS A 191 17.36 -11.84 -14.68
C LYS A 191 17.01 -11.71 -13.20
N PHE A 192 16.63 -10.52 -12.75
CA PHE A 192 16.23 -10.25 -11.37
C PHE A 192 14.76 -10.62 -11.06
N GLY A 193 14.02 -11.11 -12.05
CA GLY A 193 12.62 -11.52 -11.88
C GLY A 193 11.62 -10.39 -11.87
N VAL A 194 12.01 -9.20 -12.34
CA VAL A 194 11.06 -8.12 -12.64
C VAL A 194 10.58 -8.29 -14.08
N LEU A 195 9.27 -8.25 -14.28
CA LEU A 195 8.66 -8.12 -15.59
C LEU A 195 8.30 -6.66 -15.85
N HIS A 196 8.89 -6.08 -16.89
CA HIS A 196 8.55 -4.74 -17.39
C HIS A 196 7.63 -4.90 -18.60
N THR A 197 6.40 -4.41 -18.54
CA THR A 197 5.42 -4.65 -19.59
C THR A 197 4.46 -3.47 -19.76
N SER A 198 4.32 -2.95 -20.98
CA SER A 198 3.29 -1.96 -21.30
C SER A 198 1.90 -2.62 -21.31
N ILE A 199 0.94 -2.07 -20.57
CA ILE A 199 -0.43 -2.62 -20.46
C ILE A 199 -1.46 -1.75 -21.18
N GLY A 200 -1.18 -0.45 -21.35
CA GLY A 200 -2.11 0.47 -21.98
C GLY A 200 -1.49 1.81 -22.35
N LYS A 201 -2.30 2.66 -22.99
CA LYS A 201 -2.04 4.09 -23.11
C LYS A 201 -2.84 4.84 -22.05
N ILE A 202 -2.48 6.09 -21.80
CA ILE A 202 -3.19 6.94 -20.84
C ILE A 202 -4.64 7.18 -21.24
N ASP A 203 -4.92 7.27 -22.53
CA ASP A 203 -6.26 7.44 -23.08
C ASP A 203 -7.18 6.23 -22.87
N PHE A 204 -6.68 5.10 -22.36
CA PHE A 204 -7.51 3.93 -22.15
C PHE A 204 -8.31 4.05 -20.86
N ASP A 205 -9.51 3.47 -20.87
CA ASP A 205 -10.32 3.41 -19.66
C ASP A 205 -9.69 2.49 -18.61
N ALA A 206 -9.96 2.77 -17.35
CA ALA A 206 -9.43 2.04 -16.22
C ALA A 206 -9.81 0.55 -16.26
N VAL A 207 -11.04 0.25 -16.71
CA VAL A 207 -11.55 -1.13 -16.82
C VAL A 207 -10.78 -1.93 -17.87
N ASP A 208 -10.43 -1.29 -19.00
CA ASP A 208 -9.68 -1.94 -20.08
C ASP A 208 -8.24 -2.27 -19.65
N ILE A 209 -7.59 -1.35 -18.94
CA ILE A 209 -6.25 -1.55 -18.38
C ILE A 209 -6.26 -2.66 -17.33
N GLU A 210 -7.30 -2.69 -16.49
CA GLU A 210 -7.50 -3.76 -15.51
C GLU A 210 -7.64 -5.13 -16.20
N ASN A 211 -8.46 -5.22 -17.24
CA ASN A 211 -8.64 -6.46 -18.00
C ASN A 211 -7.34 -6.92 -18.67
N ASN A 212 -6.58 -6.00 -19.29
CA ASN A 212 -5.27 -6.33 -19.86
C ASN A 212 -4.28 -6.83 -18.79
N LEU A 213 -4.26 -6.22 -17.60
CA LEU A 213 -3.42 -6.66 -16.48
C LEU A 213 -3.82 -8.05 -15.98
N LYS A 214 -5.12 -8.36 -15.90
CA LYS A 214 -5.62 -9.68 -15.46
C LYS A 214 -5.07 -10.80 -16.32
N VAL A 215 -5.14 -10.67 -17.65
CA VAL A 215 -4.68 -11.73 -18.56
C VAL A 215 -3.17 -11.98 -18.39
N ILE A 216 -2.37 -10.93 -18.20
CA ILE A 216 -0.93 -11.06 -17.93
C ILE A 216 -0.68 -11.77 -16.60
N LEU A 217 -1.42 -11.42 -15.54
CA LEU A 217 -1.27 -12.04 -14.22
C LEU A 217 -1.70 -13.52 -14.23
N GLU A 218 -2.72 -13.88 -15.00
CA GLU A 218 -3.16 -15.27 -15.17
C GLU A 218 -2.12 -16.12 -15.89
N GLU A 219 -1.52 -15.61 -16.96
CA GLU A 219 -0.44 -16.31 -17.66
C GLU A 219 0.80 -16.48 -16.77
N LEU A 220 1.15 -15.47 -15.99
CA LEU A 220 2.23 -15.58 -15.01
C LEU A 220 1.92 -16.63 -13.93
N ARG A 221 0.66 -16.75 -13.50
CA ARG A 221 0.23 -17.81 -12.57
C ARG A 221 0.30 -19.18 -13.22
N ALA A 222 -0.05 -19.32 -14.50
CA ALA A 222 0.09 -20.58 -15.24
C ALA A 222 1.57 -21.00 -15.34
N PHE A 223 2.45 -20.07 -15.67
CA PHE A 223 3.91 -20.28 -15.65
C PHE A 223 4.42 -20.67 -14.26
N GLY A 224 3.93 -20.02 -13.20
CA GLY A 224 4.26 -20.37 -11.82
C GLY A 224 3.84 -21.78 -11.43
N LYS A 225 2.64 -22.20 -11.84
CA LYS A 225 2.14 -23.58 -11.63
C LYS A 225 3.01 -24.61 -12.35
N ALA A 226 3.38 -24.36 -13.61
CA ALA A 226 4.23 -25.27 -14.39
C ALA A 226 5.61 -25.48 -13.74
N ASN A 227 6.12 -24.48 -13.01
CA ASN A 227 7.42 -24.53 -12.33
C ASN A 227 7.31 -24.81 -10.81
N ASN A 228 6.15 -25.28 -10.32
CA ASN A 228 5.90 -25.58 -8.90
C ASN A 228 6.18 -24.42 -7.91
N LEU A 229 6.10 -23.18 -8.36
CA LEU A 229 6.31 -21.99 -7.53
C LEU A 229 4.98 -21.57 -6.90
N LYS A 230 4.86 -21.75 -5.57
CA LYS A 230 3.77 -21.14 -4.80
C LYS A 230 3.95 -19.62 -4.78
N SER A 231 2.88 -18.89 -5.14
CA SER A 231 2.82 -17.41 -5.17
C SER A 231 3.99 -16.77 -5.93
N ILE A 232 4.03 -16.97 -7.25
CA ILE A 232 5.08 -16.41 -8.11
C ILE A 232 5.11 -14.87 -8.12
N ILE A 233 3.96 -14.21 -8.01
CA ILE A 233 3.86 -12.73 -7.98
C ILE A 233 4.07 -12.24 -6.54
N GLN A 234 5.02 -11.32 -6.35
CA GLN A 234 5.29 -10.65 -5.07
C GLN A 234 4.63 -9.28 -5.04
N ASN A 235 5.11 -8.35 -5.87
CA ASN A 235 4.64 -6.96 -5.92
C ASN A 235 4.27 -6.58 -7.36
N VAL A 236 3.23 -5.76 -7.50
CA VAL A 236 2.82 -5.18 -8.77
C VAL A 236 2.82 -3.67 -8.61
N HIS A 237 3.53 -2.96 -9.48
CA HIS A 237 3.53 -1.51 -9.54
C HIS A 237 3.07 -1.07 -10.93
N LEU A 238 2.21 -0.07 -11.00
CA LEU A 238 1.89 0.62 -12.24
C LEU A 238 2.63 1.95 -12.27
N SER A 239 3.32 2.22 -13.37
CA SER A 239 4.00 3.48 -13.62
C SER A 239 3.50 4.03 -14.96
N SER A 240 3.70 5.32 -15.17
CA SER A 240 3.63 5.89 -16.51
C SER A 240 5.04 6.24 -16.98
N THR A 241 5.18 6.57 -18.27
CA THR A 241 6.46 6.81 -18.92
C THR A 241 7.33 7.85 -18.20
N ARG A 242 6.71 8.82 -17.50
CA ARG A 242 7.39 9.84 -16.70
C ARG A 242 6.87 9.95 -15.25
N GLY A 243 5.93 9.09 -14.88
CA GLY A 243 5.26 9.13 -13.57
C GLY A 243 5.93 8.24 -12.51
N PRO A 244 5.72 8.54 -11.21
CA PRO A 244 6.13 7.64 -10.13
C PRO A 244 5.36 6.31 -10.18
N GLY A 245 5.95 5.25 -9.63
CA GLY A 245 5.32 3.93 -9.54
C GLY A 245 4.30 3.85 -8.40
N VAL A 246 3.05 3.54 -8.73
CA VAL A 246 1.96 3.30 -7.77
C VAL A 246 1.89 1.81 -7.46
N ALA A 247 1.94 1.45 -6.17
CA ALA A 247 1.81 0.05 -5.75
C ALA A 247 0.36 -0.41 -5.84
N ILE A 248 0.13 -1.61 -6.38
CA ILE A 248 -1.21 -2.20 -6.53
C ILE A 248 -1.44 -3.23 -5.43
N ALA A 249 -2.58 -3.13 -4.75
CA ALA A 249 -2.95 -4.03 -3.64
C ALA A 249 -3.13 -5.50 -4.07
N ASN A 250 -3.37 -5.75 -5.35
CA ASN A 250 -3.88 -7.02 -5.87
C ASN A 250 -2.83 -7.86 -6.63
N GLY A 251 -1.81 -8.34 -5.91
CA GLY A 251 -0.93 -9.42 -6.41
C GLY A 251 -1.44 -10.85 -6.10
N GLN A 252 -2.40 -11.01 -5.17
CA GLN A 252 -2.71 -12.32 -4.57
C GLN A 252 -4.20 -12.72 -4.52
N ARG A 253 -5.16 -11.91 -4.99
CA ARG A 253 -6.58 -12.29 -4.92
C ARG A 253 -7.09 -12.84 -6.26
N ALA A 254 -7.60 -14.07 -6.22
CA ALA A 254 -8.58 -14.54 -7.20
C ALA A 254 -9.80 -13.60 -7.12
N PHE A 255 -10.43 -13.32 -8.27
CA PHE A 255 -11.63 -12.50 -8.36
C PHE A 255 -12.75 -13.09 -7.50
N SER A 256 -12.80 -12.60 -6.28
CA SER A 256 -14.00 -12.49 -5.47
C SER A 256 -14.29 -11.00 -5.44
N THR A 257 -15.55 -10.66 -5.71
CA THR A 257 -16.15 -9.34 -5.56
C THR A 257 -15.48 -8.57 -4.42
N THR A 258 -14.83 -7.45 -4.74
CA THR A 258 -14.31 -6.41 -3.82
C THR A 258 -13.42 -6.90 -2.66
N PRO A 259 -12.10 -6.59 -2.68
CA PRO A 259 -11.31 -6.68 -1.47
C PRO A 259 -11.53 -5.42 -0.64
N ALA A 260 -12.62 -5.39 0.13
CA ALA A 260 -12.54 -4.71 1.42
C ALA A 260 -11.26 -5.24 2.11
N ALA A 261 -10.48 -4.33 2.68
CA ALA A 261 -9.59 -4.68 3.79
C ALA A 261 -10.39 -5.60 4.74
N ALA A 262 -9.74 -6.57 5.37
CA ALA A 262 -10.45 -7.50 6.23
C ALA A 262 -11.09 -6.77 7.43
N SER A 263 -12.29 -6.28 7.21
CA SER A 263 -13.24 -5.71 8.15
C SER A 263 -14.62 -6.17 7.72
N SER A 264 -14.93 -7.41 8.07
CA SER A 264 -16.29 -7.94 8.01
C SER A 264 -17.05 -7.57 9.29
N HIS A 265 -16.97 -6.31 9.73
CA HIS A 265 -17.64 -5.83 10.94
C HIS A 265 -18.30 -4.45 10.73
N GLY A 266 -19.42 -4.45 10.02
CA GLY A 266 -20.46 -3.40 10.11
C GLY A 266 -20.19 -2.09 9.35
N LEU A 267 -21.28 -1.36 9.10
CA LEU A 267 -21.22 0.06 8.73
C LEU A 267 -20.48 0.83 9.84
N LEU A 268 -19.42 1.55 9.49
CA LEU A 268 -18.71 2.42 10.44
C LEU A 268 -19.46 3.74 10.56
N ARG A 269 -20.53 3.73 11.36
CA ARG A 269 -21.43 4.87 11.57
C ARG A 269 -20.69 6.20 11.78
N LEU A 270 -19.71 6.25 12.68
CA LEU A 270 -18.99 7.50 12.97
C LEU A 270 -18.11 7.98 11.82
N ARG A 271 -17.55 7.06 11.03
CA ARG A 271 -16.76 7.42 9.86
C ARG A 271 -17.65 7.99 8.76
N GLU A 272 -18.78 7.36 8.51
CA GLU A 272 -19.77 7.82 7.53
C GLU A 272 -20.39 9.16 7.95
N TYR A 273 -20.70 9.34 9.23
CA TYR A 273 -21.11 10.62 9.80
C TYR A 273 -20.04 11.69 9.56
N TYR A 274 -18.76 11.36 9.77
CA TYR A 274 -17.69 12.30 9.48
C TYR A 274 -17.63 12.69 8.00
N ASP A 275 -17.64 11.70 7.10
CA ASP A 275 -17.47 11.93 5.66
C ASP A 275 -18.69 12.61 5.02
N SER A 276 -19.90 12.40 5.56
CA SER A 276 -21.15 12.94 5.00
C SER A 276 -21.56 14.30 5.54
N THR A 277 -21.29 14.62 6.80
CA THR A 277 -21.74 15.89 7.42
C THR A 277 -20.58 16.69 7.99
N VAL A 278 -19.81 16.10 8.92
CA VAL A 278 -18.82 16.84 9.71
C VAL A 278 -17.72 17.43 8.83
N ALA A 279 -17.27 16.70 7.82
CA ALA A 279 -16.19 17.16 6.95
C ALA A 279 -16.54 18.47 6.23
N GLU A 280 -17.79 18.60 5.76
CA GLU A 280 -18.29 19.80 5.10
C GLU A 280 -18.45 20.94 6.12
N ASP A 281 -19.07 20.67 7.27
CA ASP A 281 -19.25 21.67 8.33
C ASP A 281 -17.90 22.22 8.83
N LEU A 282 -16.90 21.36 9.06
CA LEU A 282 -15.57 21.77 9.48
C LEU A 282 -14.84 22.59 8.41
N MET A 283 -15.09 22.30 7.13
CA MET A 283 -14.54 23.10 6.03
C MET A 283 -15.15 24.50 6.06
N ILE A 284 -16.47 24.60 6.15
CA ILE A 284 -17.21 25.87 6.13
C ILE A 284 -16.84 26.70 7.37
N LEU A 285 -16.86 26.10 8.57
CA LEU A 285 -16.49 26.78 9.82
C LEU A 285 -15.02 27.22 9.83
N GLY A 286 -14.14 26.46 9.18
CA GLY A 286 -12.72 26.77 9.08
C GLY A 286 -12.38 27.77 7.97
N TYR A 287 -13.32 28.14 7.11
CA TYR A 287 -13.06 29.01 5.97
C TYR A 287 -12.74 30.44 6.42
N ASP A 288 -11.59 30.94 5.99
CA ASP A 288 -11.14 32.32 6.23
C ASP A 288 -10.79 32.96 4.89
N HIS A 289 -11.73 33.75 4.36
CA HIS A 289 -11.57 34.45 3.07
C HIS A 289 -10.29 35.31 3.02
N SER A 290 -9.92 35.92 4.16
CA SER A 290 -8.78 36.83 4.26
C SER A 290 -7.42 36.14 4.11
N ARG A 291 -7.37 34.81 4.29
CA ARG A 291 -6.14 34.03 4.05
C ARG A 291 -6.00 33.58 2.61
N VAL A 292 -7.11 33.41 1.91
CA VAL A 292 -7.14 32.96 0.49
C VAL A 292 -6.88 34.15 -0.43
N SER A 293 -7.44 35.32 -0.10
CA SER A 293 -7.15 36.59 -0.75
C SER A 293 -6.70 37.59 0.32
N PRO A 294 -5.40 37.64 0.65
CA PRO A 294 -4.89 38.65 1.56
C PRO A 294 -5.14 40.02 0.92
N SER A 295 -5.89 40.88 1.59
CA SER A 295 -5.97 42.29 1.19
C SER A 295 -4.55 42.87 1.17
N LEU A 296 -4.14 43.46 0.04
CA LEU A 296 -2.84 44.10 -0.16
C LEU A 296 -2.48 45.06 1.00
N SER A 297 -3.50 45.72 1.57
CA SER A 297 -3.39 46.63 2.71
C SER A 297 -2.85 46.00 4.01
N LYS A 298 -2.93 44.68 4.18
CA LYS A 298 -2.55 43.97 5.42
C LYS A 298 -1.11 43.47 5.41
N TYR A 299 -0.51 43.39 4.22
CA TYR A 299 0.87 42.95 4.02
C TYR A 299 1.55 43.84 2.97
N PRO A 300 1.94 45.09 3.33
CA PRO A 300 2.61 46.00 2.40
C PRO A 300 3.91 45.39 1.84
N ASP A 301 4.57 44.53 2.62
CA ASP A 301 5.78 43.82 2.19
C ASP A 301 5.51 42.79 1.09
N LEU A 302 4.29 42.24 1.00
CA LEU A 302 3.90 41.28 -0.05
C LEU A 302 3.72 42.00 -1.40
N GLU A 303 3.17 43.20 -1.38
CA GLU A 303 3.04 44.06 -2.57
C GLU A 303 4.43 44.45 -3.11
N VAL A 304 5.34 44.82 -2.21
CA VAL A 304 6.74 45.08 -2.56
C VAL A 304 7.40 43.82 -3.15
N GLN A 305 7.19 42.65 -2.55
CA GLN A 305 7.75 41.39 -3.05
C GLN A 305 7.16 40.97 -4.41
N ILE A 306 5.87 41.16 -4.64
CA ILE A 306 5.21 40.88 -5.92
C ILE A 306 5.72 41.83 -7.00
N ASN A 307 5.81 43.13 -6.70
CA ASN A 307 6.34 44.14 -7.62
C ASN A 307 7.83 43.92 -7.91
N GLN A 308 8.60 43.52 -6.91
CA GLN A 308 10.01 43.17 -7.06
C GLN A 308 10.17 41.89 -7.90
N ALA A 309 9.33 40.87 -7.72
CA ALA A 309 9.34 39.67 -8.54
C ALA A 309 8.91 39.95 -10.01
N LEU A 310 7.96 40.86 -10.22
CA LEU A 310 7.54 41.31 -11.55
C LEU A 310 8.65 42.14 -12.25
N MET A 311 9.34 43.01 -11.51
CA MET A 311 10.54 43.72 -12.01
C MET A 311 11.69 42.75 -12.29
N GLU A 312 11.91 41.74 -11.44
CA GLU A 312 12.89 40.69 -11.67
C GLU A 312 12.55 39.86 -12.91
N THR A 313 11.28 39.64 -13.25
CA THR A 313 10.94 38.97 -14.52
C THR A 313 11.29 39.81 -15.75
N ASP A 314 11.12 41.14 -15.70
CA ASP A 314 11.51 42.06 -16.79
C ASP A 314 13.04 42.25 -16.89
N GLU A 315 13.76 42.27 -15.76
CA GLU A 315 15.23 42.37 -15.74
C GLU A 315 15.94 41.02 -15.93
N SER A 316 15.32 39.89 -15.58
CA SER A 316 15.91 38.55 -15.75
C SER A 316 16.05 38.11 -17.20
N LEU A 317 15.40 38.81 -18.14
CA LEU A 317 15.69 38.68 -19.57
C LEU A 317 17.10 39.20 -19.92
N LYS A 318 17.70 40.06 -19.08
CA LYS A 318 19.04 40.64 -19.30
C LYS A 318 20.14 40.06 -18.39
N ALA A 319 19.81 39.31 -17.33
CA ALA A 319 20.75 38.92 -16.29
C ALA A 319 20.92 37.39 -16.09
N LYS A 320 20.69 36.57 -17.12
CA LYS A 320 20.80 35.08 -17.04
C LYS A 320 22.22 34.53 -16.81
N ASP A 321 23.27 35.35 -16.94
CA ASP A 321 24.66 34.87 -16.94
C ASP A 321 25.48 35.22 -15.68
N GLN A 322 24.88 35.79 -14.63
CA GLN A 322 25.61 36.04 -13.36
C GLN A 322 25.35 34.94 -12.34
N PRO A 323 26.39 34.30 -11.77
CA PRO A 323 26.21 33.36 -10.67
C PRO A 323 25.65 34.08 -9.44
N LYS A 324 24.49 33.63 -8.96
CA LYS A 324 23.82 34.20 -7.79
C LYS A 324 24.74 34.06 -6.56
N PRO A 325 25.01 35.13 -5.80
CA PRO A 325 25.88 35.06 -4.63
C PRO A 325 25.29 34.12 -3.58
N GLU A 326 26.08 33.15 -3.12
CA GLU A 326 25.70 32.26 -2.02
C GLU A 326 25.64 33.06 -0.72
N ILE A 327 24.45 33.45 -0.29
CA ILE A 327 24.24 34.05 1.03
C ILE A 327 24.29 32.90 2.05
N PRO A 328 25.27 32.87 2.98
CA PRO A 328 25.30 31.83 4.01
C PRO A 328 24.09 32.01 4.91
N TYR A 329 23.12 31.10 4.83
CA TYR A 329 21.97 31.11 5.73
C TYR A 329 22.44 30.67 7.12
N GLU A 330 22.69 31.61 8.02
CA GLU A 330 22.90 31.27 9.43
C GLU A 330 21.59 30.71 10.00
N HIS A 331 21.57 29.43 10.36
CA HIS A 331 20.48 28.82 11.11
C HIS A 331 20.42 29.42 12.52
N ARG A 332 19.75 30.58 12.66
CA ARG A 332 19.43 31.15 13.96
C ARG A 332 18.44 30.24 14.65
N SER A 333 18.90 29.56 15.71
CA SER A 333 18.01 28.79 16.59
C SER A 333 16.97 29.74 17.20
N ARG A 334 15.70 29.35 17.14
CA ARG A 334 14.61 30.17 17.67
C ARG A 334 14.82 30.47 19.16
N LYS A 335 14.55 31.72 19.55
CA LYS A 335 14.59 32.17 20.95
C LYS A 335 13.73 31.24 21.82
N GLY A 336 14.34 30.61 22.82
CA GLY A 336 13.67 29.71 23.77
C GLY A 336 13.64 28.22 23.38
N GLY A 337 14.41 27.79 22.37
CA GLY A 337 14.64 26.35 22.08
C GLY A 337 13.40 25.58 21.64
N LYS A 338 12.31 26.27 21.32
CA LYS A 338 11.06 25.64 20.88
C LYS A 338 11.22 25.10 19.45
N PRO A 339 10.77 23.86 19.17
CA PRO A 339 10.82 23.32 17.82
C PRO A 339 9.94 24.15 16.87
N LEU A 340 10.24 24.11 15.58
CA LEU A 340 9.43 24.76 14.56
C LEU A 340 8.03 24.11 14.54
N LYS A 341 7.00 24.94 14.65
CA LYS A 341 5.62 24.46 14.48
C LYS A 341 5.29 24.38 12.99
N PRO A 342 4.56 23.33 12.56
CA PRO A 342 4.08 23.26 11.19
C PRO A 342 3.12 24.44 10.93
N ILE A 343 3.26 25.07 9.77
CA ILE A 343 2.36 26.13 9.34
C ILE A 343 1.06 25.47 8.89
N ALA A 344 -0.08 25.95 9.40
CA ALA A 344 -1.38 25.43 9.00
C ALA A 344 -1.66 25.79 7.52
N PRO A 345 -1.94 24.82 6.64
CA PRO A 345 -2.31 25.10 5.26
C PRO A 345 -3.68 25.79 5.20
N LEU A 346 -3.97 26.38 4.04
CA LEU A 346 -5.32 26.88 3.76
C LEU A 346 -6.32 25.72 3.83
N LYS A 347 -7.50 25.99 4.41
CA LYS A 347 -8.57 25.00 4.47
C LYS A 347 -9.07 24.71 3.05
N SER A 348 -9.00 23.44 2.68
CA SER A 348 -9.40 22.88 1.39
C SER A 348 -9.99 21.50 1.66
N ALA A 349 -10.66 20.88 0.67
CA ALA A 349 -11.30 19.57 0.82
C ALA A 349 -10.32 18.51 1.33
N ASN A 350 -9.07 18.62 0.92
CA ASN A 350 -7.99 17.71 1.30
C ASN A 350 -7.39 18.04 2.69
N ALA A 351 -7.60 19.25 3.20
CA ALA A 351 -6.99 19.77 4.43
C ALA A 351 -7.99 19.91 5.60
N VAL A 352 -9.13 19.23 5.52
CA VAL A 352 -10.11 19.17 6.62
C VAL A 352 -9.55 18.31 7.76
N PRO A 353 -9.64 18.75 9.03
CA PRO A 353 -9.20 17.96 10.18
C PRO A 353 -9.91 16.61 10.26
N ARG A 354 -9.14 15.52 10.41
CA ARG A 354 -9.60 14.15 10.56
C ARG A 354 -8.97 13.51 11.78
N LEU A 355 -9.62 12.48 12.30
CA LEU A 355 -9.01 11.62 13.31
C LEU A 355 -8.03 10.66 12.61
N ASN A 356 -6.76 10.67 13.04
CA ASN A 356 -5.70 9.87 12.41
C ASN A 356 -5.46 8.58 13.21
N LYS A 357 -5.29 8.70 14.52
CA LYS A 357 -5.12 7.57 15.43
C LYS A 357 -5.60 7.92 16.84
N ILE A 358 -5.98 6.89 17.60
CA ILE A 358 -6.21 7.00 19.04
C ILE A 358 -5.16 6.16 19.75
N THR A 359 -4.50 6.70 20.76
CA THR A 359 -3.57 5.95 21.60
C THR A 359 -4.15 5.83 23.00
N LEU A 360 -4.33 4.60 23.48
CA LEU A 360 -4.68 4.30 24.87
C LEU A 360 -3.40 4.03 25.64
N HIS A 361 -3.25 4.66 26.80
CA HIS A 361 -2.07 4.49 27.64
C HIS A 361 -2.48 4.40 29.10
N ALA A 362 -2.09 3.32 29.79
CA ALA A 362 -2.26 3.17 31.22
C ALA A 362 -0.90 3.00 31.88
N MET A 363 -0.57 3.89 32.80
CA MET A 363 0.61 3.79 33.64
C MET A 363 0.23 3.19 35.00
N ILE A 364 0.80 2.02 35.32
CA ILE A 364 0.44 1.25 36.51
C ILE A 364 1.61 1.29 37.48
N LYS A 365 1.56 2.22 38.44
CA LYS A 365 2.65 2.40 39.43
C LYS A 365 2.95 1.13 40.22
N GLU A 366 1.94 0.32 40.47
CA GLU A 366 2.05 -0.92 41.24
C GLU A 366 2.75 -2.05 40.50
N ALA A 367 2.94 -1.91 39.19
CA ALA A 367 3.73 -2.84 38.38
C ALA A 367 5.20 -2.90 38.83
N ILE A 368 5.69 -1.85 39.50
CA ILE A 368 7.04 -1.79 40.07
C ILE A 368 7.22 -2.84 41.17
N GLY A 369 6.17 -3.07 41.97
CA GLY A 369 6.19 -4.09 43.03
C GLY A 369 5.91 -5.48 42.48
N SER A 370 4.84 -5.62 41.69
CA SER A 370 4.50 -6.88 41.02
C SER A 370 4.15 -6.68 39.56
N LYS A 371 4.90 -7.36 38.68
CA LYS A 371 4.66 -7.36 37.24
C LYS A 371 3.28 -7.94 36.87
N SER A 372 2.70 -8.79 37.71
CA SER A 372 1.38 -9.40 37.45
C SER A 372 0.25 -8.36 37.36
N ASN A 373 0.41 -7.21 38.02
CA ASN A 373 -0.60 -6.14 38.03
C ASN A 373 -0.76 -5.46 36.65
N LEU A 374 0.19 -5.68 35.72
CA LEU A 374 0.05 -5.25 34.33
C LEU A 374 -0.95 -6.10 33.56
N LEU A 375 -1.15 -7.35 33.96
CA LEU A 375 -1.96 -8.30 33.20
C LEU A 375 -3.43 -7.88 33.14
N SER A 376 -3.97 -7.30 34.23
CA SER A 376 -5.35 -6.83 34.27
C SER A 376 -5.61 -5.73 33.24
N ALA A 377 -4.75 -4.70 33.19
CA ALA A 377 -4.89 -3.64 32.19
C ALA A 377 -4.60 -4.14 30.76
N PHE A 378 -3.66 -5.07 30.61
CA PHE A 378 -3.36 -5.68 29.32
C PHE A 378 -4.57 -6.43 28.76
N MET A 379 -5.19 -7.28 29.57
CA MET A 379 -6.39 -8.01 29.20
C MET A 379 -7.56 -7.04 28.95
N ALA A 380 -7.73 -6.01 29.79
CA ALA A 380 -8.81 -5.06 29.63
C ALA A 380 -8.70 -4.28 28.30
N PHE A 381 -7.52 -3.73 27.98
CA PHE A 381 -7.30 -3.03 26.72
C PHE A 381 -7.48 -3.96 25.51
N GLN A 382 -7.03 -5.21 25.62
CA GLN A 382 -7.23 -6.19 24.57
C GLN A 382 -8.72 -6.51 24.36
N SER A 383 -9.49 -6.65 25.44
CA SER A 383 -10.94 -6.91 25.36
C SER A 383 -11.71 -5.73 24.78
N ILE A 384 -11.39 -4.50 25.19
CA ILE A 384 -12.10 -3.29 24.72
C ILE A 384 -11.83 -3.02 23.23
N THR A 385 -10.57 -3.18 22.81
CA THR A 385 -10.12 -2.73 21.48
C THR A 385 -9.95 -3.84 20.46
N GLY A 386 -9.94 -5.11 20.88
CA GLY A 386 -9.64 -6.24 20.01
C GLY A 386 -8.18 -6.32 19.53
N ILE A 387 -7.36 -5.32 19.85
CA ILE A 387 -5.96 -5.22 19.45
C ILE A 387 -5.06 -5.62 20.62
N ARG A 388 -4.01 -6.39 20.31
CA ARG A 388 -3.01 -6.78 21.31
C ARG A 388 -2.22 -5.55 21.80
N PRO A 389 -2.22 -5.25 23.11
CA PRO A 389 -1.44 -4.14 23.65
C PRO A 389 0.07 -4.37 23.67
N GLU A 390 0.80 -3.28 23.73
CA GLU A 390 2.24 -3.23 23.95
C GLU A 390 2.54 -2.91 25.42
N VAL A 391 3.55 -3.57 25.99
CA VAL A 391 4.05 -3.23 27.32
C VAL A 391 5.01 -2.05 27.22
N VAL A 392 4.78 -1.03 28.04
CA VAL A 392 5.62 0.16 28.16
C VAL A 392 6.65 -0.06 29.25
N TYR A 393 7.91 0.17 28.90
CA TYR A 393 9.05 0.06 29.81
C TYR A 393 9.52 1.44 30.26
N ALA A 394 10.04 1.52 31.48
CA ALA A 394 10.63 2.73 32.05
C ALA A 394 11.85 3.17 31.23
N ARG A 395 11.85 4.42 30.79
CA ARG A 395 12.98 5.03 30.05
C ARG A 395 14.05 5.62 30.97
N THR A 396 13.67 6.00 32.18
CA THR A 396 14.56 6.65 33.14
C THR A 396 14.41 6.00 34.50
N GLY A 397 15.52 5.93 35.23
CA GLY A 397 15.54 5.51 36.63
C GLY A 397 15.35 6.70 37.55
N VAL A 398 14.44 6.58 38.53
CA VAL A 398 14.23 7.57 39.58
C VAL A 398 14.14 6.84 40.93
N ALA A 399 15.16 7.03 41.78
CA ALA A 399 15.29 6.30 43.04
C ALA A 399 14.11 6.55 43.99
N ASN A 400 13.63 7.80 44.09
CA ASN A 400 12.50 8.17 44.96
C ASN A 400 11.21 7.41 44.62
N TRP A 401 11.03 7.03 43.35
CA TRP A 401 9.88 6.25 42.89
C TRP A 401 10.13 4.75 42.85
N LYS A 402 11.31 4.30 43.32
CA LYS A 402 11.81 2.93 43.21
C LYS A 402 11.79 2.44 41.75
N LEU A 403 11.92 3.38 40.81
CA LEU A 403 11.83 3.14 39.37
C LEU A 403 13.24 2.94 38.82
N ARG A 404 13.46 1.82 38.12
CA ARG A 404 14.67 1.51 37.36
C ARG A 404 14.34 1.46 35.86
N GLU A 405 15.30 1.86 35.05
CA GLU A 405 15.20 1.78 33.59
C GLU A 405 14.98 0.32 33.14
N GLY A 406 14.16 0.13 32.10
CA GLY A 406 13.83 -1.19 31.56
C GLY A 406 12.79 -1.99 32.35
N MET A 407 12.28 -1.50 33.49
CA MET A 407 11.18 -2.17 34.17
C MET A 407 9.86 -1.97 33.41
N PRO A 408 8.97 -2.97 33.33
CA PRO A 408 7.66 -2.81 32.72
C PRO A 408 6.73 -2.05 33.68
N VAL A 409 6.14 -0.95 33.22
CA VAL A 409 5.37 -0.04 34.11
C VAL A 409 4.01 0.35 33.54
N GLY A 410 3.78 0.14 32.25
CA GLY A 410 2.51 0.50 31.64
C GLY A 410 2.13 -0.39 30.49
N VAL A 411 0.94 -0.12 29.97
CA VAL A 411 0.37 -0.77 28.79
C VAL A 411 -0.09 0.32 27.82
N LYS A 412 0.14 0.11 26.54
CA LYS A 412 -0.23 1.05 25.48
C LYS A 412 -0.87 0.30 24.32
N VAL A 413 -1.93 0.86 23.76
CA VAL A 413 -2.57 0.40 22.52
C VAL A 413 -2.63 1.58 21.56
N THR A 414 -2.39 1.34 20.27
CA THR A 414 -2.58 2.34 19.22
C THR A 414 -3.64 1.81 18.25
N LEU A 415 -4.71 2.59 18.08
CA LEU A 415 -5.84 2.30 17.20
C LEU A 415 -5.75 3.19 15.97
N GLN A 416 -5.99 2.60 14.81
CA GLN A 416 -6.03 3.26 13.50
C GLN A 416 -7.18 2.67 12.70
N GLY A 417 -7.63 3.36 11.66
CA GLY A 417 -8.66 2.82 10.77
C GLY A 417 -9.98 2.59 11.50
N GLU A 418 -10.49 1.37 11.46
CA GLU A 418 -11.87 1.04 11.83
C GLU A 418 -12.04 0.84 13.33
N GLU A 419 -11.10 0.14 13.95
CA GLU A 419 -11.07 -0.15 15.39
C GLU A 419 -11.03 1.15 16.20
N MET A 420 -10.41 2.18 15.63
CA MET A 420 -10.41 3.54 16.17
C MET A 420 -11.81 4.15 16.22
N TYR A 421 -12.59 4.06 15.14
CA TYR A 421 -13.94 4.62 15.08
C TYR A 421 -14.91 3.81 15.95
N GLN A 422 -14.80 2.48 15.97
CA GLN A 422 -15.59 1.63 16.87
C GLN A 422 -15.31 1.94 18.34
N PHE A 423 -14.03 2.15 18.70
CA PHE A 423 -13.68 2.55 20.05
C PHE A 423 -14.24 3.94 20.41
N MET A 424 -14.16 4.90 19.48
CA MET A 424 -14.73 6.23 19.66
C MET A 424 -16.24 6.16 19.92
N ASP A 425 -16.95 5.31 19.18
CA ASP A 425 -18.40 5.12 19.30
C ASP A 425 -18.78 4.64 20.71
N LYS A 426 -18.14 3.56 21.17
CA LYS A 426 -18.33 3.05 22.54
C LYS A 426 -17.99 4.10 23.61
N LEU A 427 -16.93 4.87 23.40
CA LEU A 427 -16.48 5.88 24.35
C LEU A 427 -17.52 6.99 24.51
N VAL A 428 -18.04 7.49 23.39
CA VAL A 428 -18.96 8.64 23.34
C VAL A 428 -20.38 8.24 23.74
N GLU A 429 -20.89 7.12 23.23
CA GLU A 429 -22.28 6.73 23.44
C GLU A 429 -22.49 6.00 24.78
N VAL A 430 -21.52 5.19 25.22
CA VAL A 430 -21.69 4.32 26.40
C VAL A 430 -20.92 4.82 27.61
N VAL A 431 -19.61 5.08 27.46
CA VAL A 431 -18.73 5.29 28.63
C VAL A 431 -18.84 6.69 29.21
N MET A 432 -18.71 7.73 28.36
CA MET A 432 -18.73 9.13 28.82
C MET A 432 -20.05 9.53 29.48
N PRO A 433 -21.24 9.17 28.96
CA PRO A 433 -22.51 9.53 29.59
C PRO A 433 -22.77 8.83 30.92
N ARG A 434 -22.20 7.64 31.13
CA ARG A 434 -22.33 6.86 32.37
C ARG A 434 -21.38 7.30 33.48
N LEU A 435 -20.45 8.21 33.19
CA LEU A 435 -19.51 8.73 34.19
C LEU A 435 -20.22 9.72 35.13
N LYS A 436 -20.22 9.43 36.44
CA LYS A 436 -20.88 10.30 37.45
C LYS A 436 -20.26 11.69 37.58
N GLU A 437 -18.94 11.81 37.41
CA GLU A 437 -18.17 13.04 37.67
C GLU A 437 -17.41 13.51 36.42
N TRP A 438 -18.09 13.66 35.28
CA TRP A 438 -17.47 14.15 34.05
C TRP A 438 -18.08 15.46 33.57
N HIS A 439 -17.32 16.55 33.72
CA HIS A 439 -17.72 17.89 33.29
C HIS A 439 -17.18 18.27 31.89
N GLY A 440 -16.53 17.32 31.20
CA GLY A 440 -15.87 17.56 29.93
C GLY A 440 -14.43 18.07 30.05
N LEU A 441 -13.77 18.16 28.91
CA LEU A 441 -12.37 18.59 28.81
C LEU A 441 -12.19 20.10 28.99
N PRO A 442 -11.09 20.56 29.61
CA PRO A 442 -10.81 21.98 29.66
C PRO A 442 -10.54 22.52 28.26
N MET A 443 -10.99 23.76 27.99
CA MET A 443 -10.68 24.45 26.73
C MET A 443 -9.18 24.64 26.45
N THR A 444 -8.33 24.53 27.47
CA THR A 444 -6.88 24.58 27.33
C THR A 444 -6.25 23.27 26.89
N ALA A 445 -7.03 22.19 26.75
CA ALA A 445 -6.52 20.89 26.32
C ALA A 445 -5.93 20.96 24.91
N GLY A 446 -4.73 20.40 24.77
CA GLY A 446 -4.05 20.19 23.49
C GLY A 446 -2.57 20.54 23.52
N ASP A 447 -1.78 19.90 22.66
CA ASP A 447 -0.32 20.03 22.60
C ASP A 447 0.18 21.23 21.78
N GLY A 448 -0.73 21.93 21.10
CA GLY A 448 -0.44 23.06 20.23
C GLY A 448 -0.38 22.71 18.75
N ASN A 449 -0.50 21.42 18.40
CA ASN A 449 -0.46 20.85 17.05
C ASN A 449 -1.71 20.00 16.77
N GLY A 450 -2.83 20.28 17.45
CA GLY A 450 -4.10 19.60 17.16
C GLY A 450 -4.28 18.22 17.81
N ASN A 451 -3.32 17.73 18.60
CA ASN A 451 -3.52 16.50 19.38
C ASN A 451 -4.10 16.84 20.75
N ILE A 452 -5.04 16.02 21.22
CA ILE A 452 -5.76 16.25 22.48
C ILE A 452 -5.69 14.98 23.32
N ALA A 453 -5.38 15.13 24.60
CA ALA A 453 -5.30 14.02 25.54
C ALA A 453 -6.36 14.17 26.64
N ILE A 454 -6.94 13.04 27.05
CA ILE A 454 -7.98 12.93 28.07
C ILE A 454 -7.56 11.85 29.05
N GLY A 455 -7.52 12.18 30.35
CA GLY A 455 -7.31 11.19 31.41
C GLY A 455 -8.64 10.71 31.98
N PHE A 456 -8.81 9.40 32.11
CA PHE A 456 -9.98 8.77 32.72
C PHE A 456 -9.61 8.09 34.05
N PRO A 457 -10.48 8.19 35.07
CA PRO A 457 -10.29 7.49 36.34
C PRO A 457 -10.45 5.98 36.17
N HIS A 458 -10.03 5.20 37.17
CA HIS A 458 -10.13 3.74 37.14
C HIS A 458 -11.58 3.23 37.02
N THR A 459 -12.56 4.03 37.45
CA THR A 459 -14.00 3.71 37.35
C THR A 459 -14.47 3.68 35.91
N ALA A 460 -13.86 4.50 35.02
CA ALA A 460 -14.25 4.57 33.61
C ALA A 460 -14.01 3.25 32.88
N LEU A 461 -12.92 2.54 33.21
CA LEU A 461 -12.55 1.30 32.53
C LEU A 461 -13.59 0.18 32.77
N ALA A 462 -14.29 0.22 33.90
CA ALA A 462 -15.34 -0.74 34.24
C ALA A 462 -16.66 -0.51 33.50
N LEU A 463 -16.84 0.67 32.90
CA LEU A 463 -18.07 1.06 32.20
C LEU A 463 -18.09 0.59 30.74
N PHE A 464 -16.98 0.06 30.23
CA PHE A 464 -16.96 -0.55 28.91
C PHE A 464 -17.76 -1.86 28.92
N PRO A 465 -18.61 -2.12 27.91
CA PRO A 465 -19.50 -3.28 27.91
C PRO A 465 -18.74 -4.61 27.94
N GLU A 466 -17.56 -4.67 27.31
CA GLU A 466 -16.71 -5.87 27.31
C GLU A 466 -16.15 -6.19 28.71
N ILE A 467 -15.97 -5.17 29.54
CA ILE A 467 -15.43 -5.31 30.90
C ILE A 467 -16.56 -5.48 31.91
N GLU A 468 -17.66 -4.76 31.76
CA GLU A 468 -18.82 -4.82 32.65
C GLU A 468 -19.36 -6.25 32.77
N SER A 469 -19.43 -6.98 31.66
CA SER A 469 -19.88 -8.38 31.63
C SER A 469 -18.96 -9.36 32.38
N SER A 470 -17.69 -9.01 32.55
CA SER A 470 -16.66 -9.90 33.10
C SER A 470 -15.82 -9.20 34.17
N PHE A 471 -16.44 -8.30 34.93
CA PHE A 471 -15.77 -7.45 35.90
C PHE A 471 -14.94 -8.26 36.92
N ASP A 472 -15.48 -9.39 37.39
CA ASP A 472 -14.84 -10.27 38.38
C ASP A 472 -13.54 -10.92 37.89
N VAL A 473 -13.31 -10.98 36.57
CA VAL A 473 -12.08 -11.53 35.97
C VAL A 473 -10.90 -10.57 36.16
N PHE A 474 -11.18 -9.28 36.38
CA PHE A 474 -10.18 -8.24 36.50
C PHE A 474 -9.95 -7.89 37.98
N PRO A 475 -8.90 -8.42 38.64
CA PRO A 475 -8.70 -8.21 40.07
C PRO A 475 -8.39 -6.74 40.41
N LYS A 476 -7.91 -5.96 39.44
CA LYS A 476 -7.61 -4.55 39.64
C LYS A 476 -7.85 -3.72 38.38
N MET A 477 -8.62 -2.64 38.55
CA MET A 477 -8.90 -1.66 37.51
C MET A 477 -7.95 -0.47 37.60
N THR A 478 -7.53 0.03 36.45
CA THR A 478 -6.58 1.14 36.36
C THR A 478 -7.16 2.32 35.61
N GLY A 479 -6.77 3.53 36.01
CA GLY A 479 -7.01 4.72 35.19
C GLY A 479 -6.18 4.65 33.90
N PHE A 480 -6.63 5.37 32.88
CA PHE A 480 -5.97 5.39 31.58
C PHE A 480 -6.15 6.72 30.88
N ASP A 481 -5.21 7.04 30.01
CA ASP A 481 -5.22 8.21 29.16
C ASP A 481 -5.59 7.81 27.74
N ILE A 482 -6.43 8.61 27.10
CA ILE A 482 -6.76 8.54 25.69
C ILE A 482 -6.14 9.74 25.00
N ILE A 483 -5.29 9.49 24.01
CA ILE A 483 -4.66 10.52 23.20
C ILE A 483 -5.25 10.45 21.80
N PHE A 484 -6.00 11.48 21.44
CA PHE A 484 -6.55 11.69 20.10
C PHE A 484 -5.52 12.41 19.25
N ASN A 485 -4.97 11.71 18.28
CA ASN A 485 -4.13 12.31 17.27
C ASN A 485 -4.97 12.64 16.05
N THR A 486 -4.96 13.91 15.69
CA THR A 486 -5.74 14.42 14.56
C THR A 486 -4.78 14.89 13.45
N THR A 487 -5.32 15.16 12.27
CA THR A 487 -4.58 15.83 11.19
C THR A 487 -4.64 17.36 11.33
N ALA A 488 -5.25 17.89 12.39
CA ALA A 488 -5.31 19.33 12.64
C ALA A 488 -3.91 19.91 12.92
N TYR A 489 -3.71 21.16 12.55
CA TYR A 489 -2.47 21.90 12.82
C TYR A 489 -2.57 22.76 14.09
N ASN A 490 -3.79 23.08 14.52
CA ASN A 490 -4.08 23.93 15.67
C ASN A 490 -4.98 23.21 16.67
N ASN A 491 -4.84 23.57 17.95
CA ASN A 491 -5.71 23.02 19.01
C ASN A 491 -7.18 23.43 18.86
N THR A 492 -7.46 24.57 18.22
CA THR A 492 -8.85 24.99 17.93
C THR A 492 -9.54 23.97 17.05
N ASP A 493 -8.89 23.58 15.97
CA ASP A 493 -9.43 22.69 14.95
C ASP A 493 -9.53 21.26 15.47
N GLY A 494 -8.54 20.82 16.27
CA GLY A 494 -8.61 19.53 16.96
C GLY A 494 -9.78 19.47 17.95
N ARG A 495 -10.05 20.56 18.70
CA ARG A 495 -11.18 20.62 19.65
C ARG A 495 -12.51 20.67 18.91
N LEU A 496 -12.59 21.43 17.81
CA LEU A 496 -13.75 21.51 16.94
C LEU A 496 -14.11 20.11 16.39
N LEU A 497 -13.12 19.38 15.89
CA LEU A 497 -13.29 18.00 15.41
C LEU A 497 -13.80 17.06 16.51
N LEU A 498 -13.18 17.08 17.70
CA LEU A 498 -13.63 16.22 18.80
C LEU A 498 -15.03 16.61 19.31
N SER A 499 -15.36 17.90 19.31
CA SER A 499 -16.72 18.38 19.63
C SER A 499 -17.74 17.87 18.62
N ALA A 500 -17.39 17.76 17.33
CA ALA A 500 -18.26 17.19 16.32
C ALA A 500 -18.52 15.68 16.54
N PHE A 501 -17.54 14.96 17.12
CA PHE A 501 -17.71 13.60 17.63
C PHE A 501 -18.35 13.54 19.03
N SER A 502 -19.05 14.59 19.46
CA SER A 502 -19.75 14.68 20.76
C SER A 502 -18.85 14.53 21.99
N VAL A 503 -17.56 14.86 21.88
CA VAL A 503 -16.69 14.97 23.06
C VAL A 503 -16.94 16.32 23.75
N PRO A 504 -17.40 16.35 25.02
CA PRO A 504 -17.75 17.59 25.68
C PRO A 504 -16.50 18.38 26.12
N PHE A 505 -16.52 19.69 25.87
CA PHE A 505 -15.53 20.64 26.39
C PHE A 505 -16.20 21.59 27.39
N LYS A 506 -15.59 21.72 28.57
CA LYS A 506 -16.03 22.64 29.62
C LYS A 506 -15.69 24.08 29.23
N THR A 507 -16.71 24.90 29.06
CA THR A 507 -16.58 26.36 28.99
C THR A 507 -16.03 26.89 30.32
N LYS A 508 -15.13 27.87 30.24
CA LYS A 508 -14.49 28.47 31.42
C LYS A 508 -15.50 29.13 32.35
#